data_AF-A0A4P5TZG5-F1
#
_entry.id   AF-A0A4P5TZG5-F1
#
_cell.length_a   1.000
_cell.length_b   1.000
_cell.length_c   1.000
_cell.angle_alpha   90.00
_cell.angle_beta   90.00
_cell.angle_gamma   90.00
#
_symmetry.space_group_name_H-M   'P 1'
#
loop_
_entity.id
_entity.type
_entity.pdbx_description
1 polymer ?
#
loop_
_entity_poly.entity_id
_entity_poly.type
_entity_poly.pdbx_seq_one_letter_code
_entity_poly.pdbx_strand_id
1 'polypeptide(L)'
;MKTKSKLLPSLPSDAAAERFVAEADLSKYDLSGFKPASFEFEPKAAALNLRLPQNLLDAPKVKAQAKGTPYTRYVRLLLGNDVAHG
;
A
#
# COMPACT_ATOMS: atom_id res chain seq x y z
N MET A 1 -16.06 -23.16 -11.16
CA MET A 1 -14.97 -24.12 -11.44
C MET A 1 -13.70 -23.58 -10.80
N LYS A 2 -13.05 -24.31 -9.88
CA LYS A 2 -11.73 -23.88 -9.36
C LYS A 2 -10.67 -24.29 -10.39
N THR A 3 -10.27 -23.36 -11.25
CA THR A 3 -9.06 -23.50 -12.05
C THR A 3 -7.88 -23.63 -11.09
N LYS A 4 -7.06 -24.68 -11.23
CA LYS A 4 -5.85 -24.84 -10.41
C LYS A 4 -4.87 -23.72 -10.80
N SER A 5 -4.82 -22.67 -9.98
CA SER A 5 -3.89 -21.55 -10.14
C SER A 5 -2.46 -21.99 -9.77
N LYS A 6 -1.47 -21.56 -10.54
CA LYS A 6 -0.05 -21.84 -10.27
C LYS A 6 0.46 -20.93 -9.15
N LEU A 7 1.42 -21.40 -8.36
CA LEU A 7 2.14 -20.52 -7.44
C LEU A 7 2.98 -19.52 -8.24
N LEU A 8 3.16 -18.31 -7.71
CA LEU A 8 4.03 -17.31 -8.31
C LEU A 8 5.50 -17.77 -8.25
N PRO A 9 6.27 -17.56 -9.33
CA PRO A 9 7.68 -17.92 -9.36
C PRO A 9 8.51 -16.98 -8.48
N SER A 10 9.68 -17.43 -8.06
CA SER A 10 10.68 -16.54 -7.45
C SER A 10 11.25 -15.61 -8.51
N LEU A 11 11.18 -14.29 -8.27
CA LEU A 11 11.65 -13.25 -9.17
C LEU A 11 12.91 -12.62 -8.54
N PRO A 12 14.13 -12.93 -9.04
CA PRO A 12 15.38 -12.58 -8.36
C PRO A 12 15.79 -11.11 -8.51
N SER A 13 15.11 -10.34 -9.36
CA SER A 13 15.38 -8.93 -9.60
C SER A 13 14.14 -8.19 -10.10
N ASP A 14 14.14 -6.87 -9.95
CA ASP A 14 13.08 -6.00 -10.46
C ASP A 14 12.91 -6.14 -11.97
N ALA A 15 14.01 -6.18 -12.73
CA ALA A 15 13.96 -6.40 -14.18
C ALA A 15 13.35 -7.76 -14.56
N ALA A 16 13.58 -8.80 -13.75
CA ALA A 16 12.93 -10.10 -13.96
C ALA A 16 11.43 -10.04 -13.63
N ALA A 17 11.05 -9.29 -12.59
CA ALA A 17 9.67 -9.07 -12.23
C ALA A 17 8.91 -8.27 -13.30
N GLU A 18 9.52 -7.21 -13.84
CA GLU A 18 8.97 -6.40 -14.93
C GLU A 18 8.69 -7.25 -16.18
N ARG A 19 9.68 -8.05 -16.61
CA ARG A 19 9.50 -8.98 -17.74
C ARG A 19 8.40 -10.00 -17.48
N PHE A 20 8.36 -10.58 -16.28
CA PHE A 20 7.33 -11.52 -15.91
C PHE A 20 5.93 -10.91 -16.00
N VAL A 21 5.73 -9.71 -15.46
CA VAL A 21 4.43 -9.03 -15.52
C VAL A 21 4.05 -8.64 -16.95
N ALA A 22 5.02 -8.26 -17.78
CA ALA A 22 4.77 -7.88 -19.18
C ALA A 22 4.38 -9.08 -20.07
N GLU A 23 4.94 -10.26 -19.81
CA GLU A 23 4.83 -11.42 -20.70
C GLU A 23 3.87 -12.50 -20.18
N ALA A 24 3.70 -12.62 -18.87
CA ALA A 24 2.90 -13.69 -18.26
C ALA A 24 1.42 -13.33 -18.17
N ASP A 25 0.57 -14.33 -18.45
CA ASP A 25 -0.86 -14.25 -18.14
C ASP A 25 -1.10 -14.48 -16.64
N LEU A 26 -1.25 -13.38 -15.90
CA LEU A 26 -1.40 -13.37 -14.45
C LEU A 26 -2.68 -14.06 -13.95
N SER A 27 -3.71 -14.22 -14.78
CA SER A 27 -4.95 -14.92 -14.41
C SER A 27 -4.74 -16.40 -14.07
N LYS A 28 -3.60 -16.97 -14.49
CA LYS A 28 -3.21 -18.36 -14.25
C LYS A 28 -2.51 -18.58 -12.91
N TYR A 29 -2.20 -17.51 -12.18
CA TYR A 29 -1.45 -17.57 -10.92
C TYR A 29 -2.33 -17.33 -9.71
N ASP A 30 -1.93 -17.89 -8.57
CA ASP A 30 -2.55 -17.61 -7.28
C ASP A 30 -2.09 -16.24 -6.77
N LEU A 31 -3.00 -15.27 -6.84
CA LEU A 31 -2.78 -13.90 -6.35
C LEU A 31 -3.41 -13.65 -4.97
N SER A 32 -3.94 -14.69 -4.29
CA SER A 32 -4.67 -14.53 -3.03
C SER A 32 -3.82 -13.96 -1.88
N GLY A 33 -2.49 -14.10 -1.94
CA GLY A 33 -1.56 -13.50 -1.00
C GLY A 33 -1.26 -12.01 -1.23
N PHE A 34 -1.73 -11.43 -2.34
CA PHE A 34 -1.43 -10.05 -2.68
C PHE A 34 -2.29 -9.10 -1.85
N LYS A 35 -1.68 -8.00 -1.41
CA LYS A 35 -2.38 -6.91 -0.74
C LYS A 35 -2.51 -5.75 -1.71
N PRO A 36 -3.65 -5.06 -1.75
CA PRO A 36 -3.78 -3.83 -2.54
C PRO A 36 -2.66 -2.86 -2.18
N ALA A 37 -1.92 -2.42 -3.20
CA ALA A 37 -0.95 -1.35 -3.06
C ALA A 37 -1.63 -0.03 -3.41
N SER A 38 -1.77 0.86 -2.43
CA SER A 38 -2.24 2.23 -2.63
C SER A 38 -1.05 3.16 -2.86
N PHE A 39 -0.95 3.74 -4.05
CA PHE A 39 0.00 4.81 -4.32
C PHE A 39 -0.71 6.16 -4.16
N GLU A 40 -0.03 7.14 -3.56
CA GLU A 40 -0.52 8.52 -3.54
C GLU A 40 -0.31 9.14 -4.94
N PHE A 41 -1.29 8.98 -5.84
CA PHE A 41 -1.25 9.58 -7.18
C PHE A 41 -1.84 11.00 -7.22
N GLU A 42 -2.78 11.30 -6.32
CA GLU A 42 -3.45 12.59 -6.29
C GLU A 42 -2.52 13.71 -5.78
N PRO A 43 -2.48 14.88 -6.46
CA PRO A 43 -1.74 16.04 -5.98
C PRO A 43 -2.30 16.53 -4.63
N LYS A 44 -1.42 17.06 -3.79
CA LYS A 44 -1.77 17.62 -2.47
C LYS A 44 -2.52 18.94 -2.65
N ALA A 45 -3.82 18.88 -2.93
CA ALA A 45 -4.64 20.02 -3.33
C ALA A 45 -5.26 20.80 -2.16
N ALA A 46 -5.37 20.21 -0.96
CA ALA A 46 -6.01 20.81 0.21
C ALA A 46 -5.25 20.53 1.52
N ALA A 47 -5.45 21.40 2.51
CA ALA A 47 -4.85 21.28 3.84
C ALA A 47 -5.90 20.90 4.91
N LEU A 48 -5.51 20.00 5.81
CA LEU A 48 -6.29 19.62 6.98
C LEU A 48 -5.68 20.29 8.23
N ASN A 49 -6.38 21.29 8.79
CA ASN A 49 -5.97 21.99 10.00
C ASN A 49 -6.86 21.55 11.18
N LEU A 50 -6.26 20.95 12.21
CA LEU A 50 -6.97 20.35 13.34
C LEU A 50 -6.28 20.68 14.67
N ARG A 51 -7.07 20.83 15.75
CA ARG A 51 -6.55 20.86 17.13
C ARG A 51 -6.66 19.47 17.74
N LEU A 52 -5.57 18.98 18.31
CA LEU A 52 -5.48 17.64 18.88
C LEU A 52 -4.76 17.70 20.24
N PRO A 53 -5.15 16.84 21.21
CA PRO A 53 -4.34 16.58 22.38
C PRO A 53 -2.92 16.12 22.00
N GLN A 54 -1.91 16.52 22.77
CA GLN A 54 -0.50 16.25 22.45
C GLN A 54 -0.22 14.74 22.32
N ASN A 55 -0.77 13.94 23.23
CA ASN A 55 -0.64 12.48 23.19
C ASN A 55 -1.21 11.86 21.90
N LEU A 56 -2.28 12.44 21.35
CA LEU A 56 -2.89 12.00 20.09
C LEU A 56 -2.04 12.41 18.87
N LEU A 57 -1.31 13.52 18.97
CA LEU A 57 -0.38 13.96 17.93
C LEU A 57 0.89 13.10 17.88
N ASP A 58 1.35 12.61 19.03
CA ASP A 58 2.62 11.88 19.12
C ASP A 58 2.49 10.41 18.73
N ALA A 59 1.35 9.77 19.01
CA ALA A 59 1.14 8.36 18.66
C ALA A 59 1.31 8.07 17.15
N PRO A 60 0.76 8.86 16.21
CA PRO A 60 0.99 8.64 14.78
C PRO A 60 2.44 8.91 14.35
N LYS A 61 3.16 9.84 14.99
CA LYS A 61 4.59 10.08 14.67
C LYS A 61 5.44 8.85 14.97
N VAL A 62 5.25 8.25 16.14
CA VAL A 62 5.96 7.02 16.53
C VAL A 62 5.66 5.89 15.56
N LYS A 63 4.38 5.71 15.18
CA LYS A 63 3.98 4.68 14.21
C LYS A 63 4.55 4.94 12.81
N ALA A 64 4.62 6.20 12.38
CA ALA A 64 5.20 6.60 11.10
C ALA A 64 6.71 6.27 11.05
N GLN A 65 7.45 6.60 12.12
CA GLN A 65 8.86 6.28 12.26
C GLN A 65 9.12 4.76 12.23
N ALA A 66 8.34 3.98 12.99
CA ALA A 66 8.45 2.52 13.00
C ALA A 66 8.19 1.89 11.61
N LYS A 67 7.43 2.57 10.75
CA LYS A 67 7.12 2.14 9.37
C LYS A 67 8.04 2.77 8.32
N GLY A 68 9.07 3.54 8.71
CA GLY A 68 9.95 4.25 7.78
C GLY A 68 9.21 5.22 6.84
N THR A 69 8.05 5.72 7.26
CA THR A 69 7.15 6.54 6.43
C THR A 69 7.11 7.97 6.98
N PRO A 70 7.18 9.02 6.14
CA PRO A 70 7.01 10.39 6.60
C PRO A 70 5.67 10.60 7.33
N TYR A 71 5.68 11.35 8.42
CA TYR A 71 4.50 11.59 9.26
C TYR A 71 3.26 12.03 8.45
N THR A 72 3.39 13.00 7.54
CA THR A 72 2.28 13.50 6.72
C THR A 72 1.76 12.47 5.72
N ARG A 73 2.60 11.55 5.25
CA ARG A 73 2.19 10.40 4.42
C ARG A 73 1.45 9.37 5.27
N TYR A 74 1.95 9.10 6.47
CA TYR A 74 1.28 8.18 7.40
C TYR A 74 -0.14 8.64 7.77
N VAL A 75 -0.33 9.93 8.07
CA VAL A 75 -1.66 10.49 8.35
C VAL A 75 -2.61 10.37 7.15
N ARG A 76 -2.14 10.67 5.93
CA ARG A 76 -2.96 10.53 4.73
C ARG A 76 -3.34 9.08 4.45
N LEU A 77 -2.42 8.12 4.66
CA LEU A 77 -2.71 6.69 4.58
C LEU A 77 -3.77 6.25 5.60
N LEU A 78 -3.72 6.77 6.83
CA LEU A 78 -4.75 6.47 7.84
C LEU A 78 -6.14 6.93 7.38
N LEU A 79 -6.25 8.17 6.89
CA LEU A 79 -7.51 8.72 6.39
C LEU A 79 -8.01 7.95 5.15
N GLY A 80 -7.11 7.64 4.21
CA GLY A 80 -7.46 6.88 3.01
C GLY A 80 -7.94 5.47 3.33
N ASN A 81 -7.27 4.76 4.24
CA ASN A 81 -7.66 3.43 4.67
C ASN A 81 -9.01 3.42 5.40
N ASP A 82 -9.29 4.43 6.22
CA ASP A 82 -10.57 4.57 6.93
C ASP A 82 -11.73 4.74 5.93
N VAL A 83 -11.58 5.65 4.96
CA VAL A 83 -12.59 5.92 3.93
C VAL A 83 -12.78 4.74 2.96
N ALA A 84 -11.70 4.01 2.63
CA ALA A 84 -11.76 2.88 1.69
C ALA A 84 -12.38 1.60 2.29
N HIS A 85 -12.47 1.51 3.62
CA HIS A 85 -12.96 0.33 4.33
C HIS A 85 -14.18 0.61 5.23
N GLY A 86 -14.75 1.82 5.15
CA GLY A 86 -15.96 2.25 5.83
C GLY A 86 -17.25 1.95 5.06
#